data_AF-A0A969MSD4-F1
#
_entry.id   AF-A0A969MSD4-F1
#
_cell.length_a   1.000
_cell.length_b   1.000
_cell.length_c   1.000
_cell.angle_alpha   90.00
_cell.angle_beta   90.00
_cell.angle_gamma   90.00
#
_symmetry.space_group_name_H-M   'P 1'
#
loop_
_entity.id
_entity.type
_entity.pdbx_description
1 polymer ?
#
loop_
_entity_poly.entity_id
_entity_poly.type
_entity_poly.pdbx_seq_one_letter_code
_entity_poly.pdbx_strand_id
1 'polypeptide(L)'
;MARRKKSTAPQEAAEETNEPNEDLILDEEESTEEPVPEDEIICKLTQERRKVTPEETIIQDLVDQLHREYRVDLANMVRDLSFRISDYDETAGKKKSLTRRAALVVYKTGTSGETRTDENIIRVVMVAKKGTQPENKNQGVEGLKNLLSYLAQQQSSSVINLYGAWTNGDRLAFFRAFRNPRNQFIETEELTDFPAPDESLEELEDANRRPLRIATKESLLRAFKSAHDYLYGNQSMRGDRAFWQLLNLIFCKILDEQQSLRLFFCGGDRGEYRRRAQTGGRAD
;
A
#
# COMPACT_ATOMS: atom_id res chain seq x y z
N MET A 1 18.23 -80.45 16.55
CA MET A 1 19.51 -80.09 17.21
C MET A 1 19.45 -78.59 17.52
N ALA A 2 19.13 -78.24 18.77
CA ALA A 2 20.03 -77.54 19.73
C ALA A 2 20.19 -76.05 19.39
N ARG A 3 19.78 -75.05 20.18
CA ARG A 3 19.93 -74.70 21.62
C ARG A 3 19.01 -73.47 21.88
N ARG A 4 18.64 -72.97 23.07
CA ARG A 4 18.65 -73.37 24.48
C ARG A 4 18.09 -72.15 25.26
N LYS A 5 17.25 -72.42 26.25
CA LYS A 5 16.74 -71.54 27.33
C LYS A 5 17.78 -70.59 27.95
N LYS A 6 17.31 -69.44 28.47
CA LYS A 6 17.72 -68.77 29.73
C LYS A 6 16.51 -67.94 30.22
N SER A 7 15.78 -68.33 31.27
CA SER A 7 16.08 -68.35 32.73
C SER A 7 15.91 -66.99 33.41
N THR A 8 15.08 -67.03 34.46
CA THR A 8 14.44 -65.97 35.23
C THR A 8 15.28 -65.50 36.43
N ALA A 9 15.08 -64.22 36.84
CA ALA A 9 15.21 -63.63 38.19
C ALA A 9 16.64 -63.48 38.80
N PRO A 10 16.89 -62.48 39.71
CA PRO A 10 15.96 -61.98 40.73
C PRO A 10 15.87 -60.45 40.94
N GLN A 11 14.87 -60.11 41.75
CA GLN A 11 14.50 -58.81 42.30
C GLN A 11 15.59 -58.27 43.25
N GLU A 12 15.80 -56.96 43.20
CA GLU A 12 16.28 -56.14 44.32
C GLU A 12 15.30 -54.99 44.52
N ALA A 13 14.95 -54.76 45.78
CA ALA A 13 14.00 -53.77 46.25
C ALA A 13 14.75 -52.60 46.90
N ALA A 14 14.34 -51.37 46.61
CA ALA A 14 14.46 -50.15 47.43
C ALA A 14 13.72 -49.03 46.68
N GLU A 15 12.53 -48.61 47.11
CA GLU A 15 12.24 -47.57 48.11
C GLU A 15 12.09 -46.17 47.46
N GLU A 16 10.84 -45.71 47.48
CA GLU A 16 10.28 -44.35 47.45
C GLU A 16 10.99 -43.22 46.66
N THR A 17 10.27 -42.62 45.71
CA THR A 17 9.71 -41.27 45.88
C THR A 17 8.43 -41.11 45.06
N ASN A 18 7.39 -40.64 45.73
CA ASN A 18 6.06 -40.36 45.20
C ASN A 18 5.99 -38.85 44.93
N GLU A 19 6.23 -38.43 43.69
CA GLU A 19 5.96 -37.05 43.24
C GLU A 19 4.63 -37.04 42.45
N PRO A 20 3.68 -36.17 42.81
CA PRO A 20 2.42 -36.08 42.09
C PRO A 20 2.66 -35.50 40.70
N ASN A 21 2.24 -36.23 39.67
CA ASN A 21 2.18 -35.77 38.30
C ASN A 21 1.20 -34.58 38.26
N GLU A 22 1.72 -33.35 38.20
CA GLU A 22 0.93 -32.18 37.81
C GLU A 22 0.56 -32.39 36.35
N ASP A 23 -0.61 -33.01 36.14
CA ASP A 23 -1.26 -33.04 34.84
C ASP A 23 -1.51 -31.58 34.43
N LEU A 24 -0.65 -31.09 33.54
CA LEU A 24 -0.85 -29.91 32.72
C LEU A 24 -2.15 -30.11 31.95
N ILE A 25 -3.24 -29.58 32.50
CA ILE A 25 -4.47 -29.33 31.77
C ILE A 25 -4.10 -28.32 30.69
N LEU A 26 -3.83 -28.83 29.49
CA LEU A 26 -3.87 -28.03 28.28
C LEU A 26 -5.35 -27.72 28.06
N ASP A 27 -5.76 -26.52 28.48
CA ASP A 27 -7.00 -25.91 28.03
C ASP A 27 -6.90 -25.76 26.50
N GLU A 28 -7.34 -26.79 25.78
CA GLU A 28 -7.73 -26.66 24.38
C GLU A 28 -8.92 -25.71 24.37
N GLU A 29 -8.65 -24.40 24.26
CA GLU A 29 -9.64 -23.44 23.80
C GLU A 29 -10.05 -23.91 22.39
N GLU A 30 -11.11 -24.71 22.35
CA GLU A 30 -11.82 -25.08 21.14
C GLU A 30 -12.38 -23.76 20.57
N SER A 31 -11.58 -23.09 19.75
CA SER A 31 -12.02 -21.89 19.04
C SER A 31 -13.14 -22.35 18.11
N THR A 32 -14.37 -22.04 18.50
CA THR A 32 -15.55 -22.19 17.66
C THR A 32 -15.45 -21.16 16.53
N GLU A 33 -14.54 -21.38 15.59
CA GLU A 33 -14.45 -20.63 14.35
C GLU A 33 -15.63 -21.06 13.48
N GLU A 34 -16.73 -20.34 13.59
CA GLU A 34 -17.84 -20.47 12.65
C GLU A 34 -17.31 -20.31 11.22
N PRO A 35 -17.62 -21.24 10.29
CA PRO A 35 -17.15 -21.15 8.93
C PRO A 35 -17.66 -19.87 8.28
N VAL A 36 -16.73 -19.10 7.68
CA VAL A 36 -17.07 -17.87 6.96
C VAL A 36 -17.86 -18.24 5.70
N PRO A 37 -19.04 -17.64 5.47
CA PRO A 37 -19.80 -17.87 4.24
C PRO A 37 -18.99 -17.50 2.99
N GLU A 38 -19.20 -18.18 1.86
CA GLU A 38 -18.45 -17.92 0.61
C GLU A 38 -18.56 -16.47 0.10
N ASP A 39 -19.65 -15.77 0.43
CA ASP A 39 -19.90 -14.38 0.04
C ASP A 39 -19.32 -13.34 1.02
N GLU A 40 -18.66 -13.78 2.09
CA GLU A 40 -18.09 -12.91 3.13
C GLU A 40 -16.58 -13.14 3.31
N ILE A 41 -15.89 -12.07 3.72
CA ILE A 41 -14.48 -12.08 4.07
C ILE A 41 -14.29 -11.34 5.40
N ILE A 42 -13.37 -11.84 6.22
CA ILE A 42 -12.96 -11.18 7.45
C ILE A 42 -12.00 -10.04 7.08
N CYS A 43 -12.35 -8.82 7.48
CA CYS A 43 -11.49 -7.66 7.23
C CYS A 43 -10.21 -7.74 8.08
N LYS A 44 -9.04 -7.67 7.44
CA LYS A 44 -7.74 -7.71 8.12
C LYS A 44 -7.50 -6.56 9.09
N LEU A 45 -8.15 -5.41 8.85
CA LEU A 45 -8.03 -4.22 9.69
C LEU A 45 -9.03 -4.22 10.87
N THR A 46 -10.31 -4.53 10.63
CA THR A 46 -11.36 -4.41 11.67
C THR A 46 -11.78 -5.74 12.29
N GLN A 47 -11.36 -6.87 11.72
CA GLN A 47 -11.79 -8.23 12.09
C GLN A 47 -13.30 -8.49 11.94
N GLU A 48 -14.03 -7.57 11.30
CA GLU A 48 -15.46 -7.72 11.02
C GLU A 48 -15.69 -8.48 9.72
N ARG A 49 -16.83 -9.19 9.63
CA ARG A 49 -17.30 -9.81 8.39
C ARG A 49 -17.76 -8.74 7.41
N ARG A 50 -17.32 -8.84 6.16
CA ARG A 50 -17.65 -7.93 5.06
C ARG A 50 -18.04 -8.72 3.82
N LYS A 51 -19.01 -8.22 3.07
CA LYS A 51 -19.38 -8.82 1.78
C LYS A 51 -18.21 -8.77 0.81
N VAL A 52 -17.96 -9.87 0.11
CA VAL A 52 -16.99 -9.93 -0.98
C VAL A 52 -17.46 -9.05 -2.14
N THR A 53 -16.73 -7.96 -2.37
CA THR A 53 -16.89 -7.09 -3.54
C THR A 53 -15.52 -6.80 -4.15
N PRO A 54 -15.44 -6.45 -5.45
CA PRO A 54 -14.17 -6.08 -6.07
C PRO A 54 -13.44 -4.95 -5.33
N GLU A 55 -14.19 -3.94 -4.86
CA GLU A 55 -13.66 -2.84 -4.08
C GLU A 55 -13.15 -3.31 -2.71
N GLU A 56 -13.87 -4.20 -2.04
CA GLU A 56 -13.45 -4.74 -0.74
C GLU A 56 -12.17 -5.57 -0.87
N THR A 57 -12.06 -6.42 -1.90
CA THR A 57 -10.82 -7.17 -2.17
C THR A 57 -9.64 -6.22 -2.36
N ILE A 58 -9.80 -5.15 -3.15
CA ILE A 58 -8.75 -4.14 -3.34
C ILE A 58 -8.36 -3.47 -2.02
N ILE A 59 -9.33 -3.16 -1.16
CA ILE A 59 -9.07 -2.58 0.17
C ILE A 59 -8.25 -3.55 1.03
N GLN A 60 -8.61 -4.83 1.07
CA GLN A 60 -7.85 -5.84 1.83
C GLN A 60 -6.41 -6.00 1.30
N ASP A 61 -6.23 -5.94 -0.01
CA ASP A 61 -4.90 -6.01 -0.64
C ASP A 61 -4.06 -4.79 -0.30
N LEU A 62 -4.66 -3.60 -0.31
CA LEU A 62 -3.99 -2.35 0.03
C LEU A 62 -3.63 -2.28 1.53
N VAL A 63 -4.48 -2.81 2.41
CA VAL A 63 -4.14 -2.96 3.84
C VAL A 63 -2.90 -3.85 3.99
N ASP A 64 -2.88 -5.00 3.32
CA ASP A 64 -1.71 -5.89 3.33
C ASP A 64 -0.46 -5.21 2.75
N GLN A 65 -0.61 -4.47 1.64
CA GLN A 65 0.48 -3.76 1.01
C GLN A 65 1.05 -2.69 1.97
N LEU A 66 0.20 -1.80 2.49
CA LEU A 66 0.60 -0.77 3.46
C LEU A 66 1.29 -1.38 4.69
N HIS A 67 0.77 -2.49 5.21
CA HIS A 67 1.34 -3.11 6.40
C HIS A 67 2.64 -3.88 6.14
N ARG A 68 2.64 -4.79 5.17
CA ARG A 68 3.76 -5.71 4.93
C ARG A 68 4.88 -5.08 4.10
N GLU A 69 4.51 -4.32 3.06
CA GLU A 69 5.46 -3.72 2.14
C GLU A 69 5.96 -2.37 2.66
N TYR A 70 5.05 -1.46 3.02
CA TYR A 70 5.42 -0.12 3.51
C TYR A 70 5.65 -0.02 5.01
N ARG A 71 5.45 -1.10 5.79
CA ARG A 71 5.67 -1.12 7.27
C ARG A 71 4.80 -0.12 8.04
N VAL A 72 3.61 0.18 7.53
CA VAL A 72 2.62 0.97 8.25
C VAL A 72 1.94 0.08 9.30
N ASP A 73 1.88 0.55 10.55
CA ASP A 73 1.15 -0.14 11.61
C ASP A 73 -0.36 -0.13 11.33
N LEU A 74 -1.03 -1.28 11.48
CA LEU A 74 -2.48 -1.42 11.38
C LEU A 74 -3.20 -0.51 12.37
N ALA A 75 -2.63 -0.27 13.56
CA ALA A 75 -3.19 0.62 14.57
C ALA A 75 -3.29 2.08 14.08
N ASN A 76 -2.48 2.47 13.09
CA ASN A 76 -2.52 3.81 12.50
C ASN A 76 -3.46 3.90 11.29
N MET A 77 -4.06 2.79 10.85
CA MET A 77 -4.98 2.77 9.71
C MET A 77 -6.43 2.84 10.17
N VAL A 78 -7.23 3.61 9.45
CA VAL A 78 -8.69 3.67 9.60
C VAL A 78 -9.32 3.57 8.22
N ARG A 79 -10.44 2.86 8.12
CA ARG A 79 -11.16 2.67 6.86
C ARG A 79 -12.45 3.49 6.80
N ASP A 80 -12.93 3.70 5.58
CA ASP A 80 -14.28 4.20 5.28
C ASP A 80 -14.62 5.59 5.86
N LEU A 81 -13.65 6.50 5.92
CA LEU A 81 -13.86 7.87 6.35
C LEU A 81 -14.46 8.74 5.23
N SER A 82 -15.36 9.63 5.60
CA SER A 82 -16.03 10.56 4.68
C SER A 82 -15.76 11.99 5.08
N PHE A 83 -15.28 12.79 4.13
CA PHE A 83 -14.91 14.19 4.33
C PHE A 83 -15.86 15.08 3.54
N ARG A 84 -16.40 16.11 4.19
CA ARG A 84 -17.18 17.16 3.52
C ARG A 84 -16.26 18.29 3.13
N ILE A 85 -16.04 18.42 1.83
CA ILE A 85 -15.16 19.44 1.25
C ILE A 85 -15.99 20.46 0.47
N SER A 86 -15.48 21.69 0.38
CA SER A 86 -16.04 22.70 -0.52
C SER A 86 -15.16 22.83 -1.75
N ASP A 87 -15.74 22.65 -2.92
CA ASP A 87 -15.08 22.87 -4.20
C ASP A 87 -15.72 24.07 -4.90
N TYR A 88 -14.94 24.89 -5.60
CA TYR A 88 -15.47 26.05 -6.31
C TYR A 88 -15.87 25.64 -7.72
N ASP A 89 -17.18 25.67 -7.99
CA ASP A 89 -17.69 25.36 -9.32
C ASP A 89 -17.63 26.62 -10.19
N GLU A 90 -16.62 26.69 -11.06
CA GLU A 90 -16.44 27.81 -11.99
C GLU A 90 -17.65 28.00 -12.93
N THR A 91 -18.35 26.92 -13.29
CA THR A 91 -19.51 27.00 -14.19
C THR A 91 -20.75 27.53 -13.50
N ALA A 92 -20.93 27.24 -12.20
CA ALA A 92 -22.05 27.72 -11.41
C ALA A 92 -21.74 29.03 -10.64
N GLY A 93 -20.47 29.46 -10.60
CA GLY A 93 -20.01 30.62 -9.82
C GLY A 93 -20.23 30.47 -8.31
N LYS A 94 -20.29 29.23 -7.79
CA LYS A 94 -20.67 28.94 -6.40
C LYS A 94 -19.79 27.86 -5.79
N LYS A 95 -19.60 27.94 -4.47
CA LYS A 95 -19.01 26.85 -3.69
C LYS A 95 -20.01 25.70 -3.61
N LYS A 96 -19.62 24.54 -4.12
CA LYS A 96 -20.35 23.29 -4.03
C LYS A 96 -19.80 22.46 -2.89
N SER A 97 -20.67 22.01 -1.99
CA SER A 97 -20.28 21.03 -0.98
C SER A 97 -20.29 19.64 -1.61
N LEU A 98 -19.18 18.92 -1.45
CA LEU A 98 -18.97 17.56 -1.97
C LEU A 98 -18.55 16.66 -0.81
N THR A 99 -19.03 15.43 -0.82
CA THR A 99 -18.51 14.40 0.10
C THR A 99 -17.52 13.52 -0.65
N ARG A 100 -16.30 13.40 -0.13
CA ARG A 100 -15.27 12.48 -0.63
C ARG A 100 -15.09 11.35 0.39
N ARG A 101 -15.15 10.11 -0.09
CA ARG A 101 -14.92 8.92 0.74
C ARG A 101 -13.48 8.44 0.52
N ALA A 102 -12.72 8.39 1.61
CA ALA A 102 -11.46 7.67 1.67
C ALA A 102 -11.74 6.22 2.05
N ALA A 103 -11.24 5.28 1.26
CA ALA A 103 -11.34 3.86 1.58
C ALA A 103 -10.40 3.51 2.73
N LEU A 104 -9.19 4.06 2.73
CA LEU A 104 -8.21 3.95 3.80
C LEU A 104 -7.60 5.32 4.12
N VAL A 105 -7.30 5.55 5.39
CA VAL A 105 -6.60 6.70 5.91
C VAL A 105 -5.54 6.22 6.87
N VAL A 106 -4.35 6.81 6.81
CA VAL A 106 -3.24 6.51 7.73
C VAL A 106 -2.92 7.76 8.53
N TYR A 107 -2.93 7.61 9.85
CA TYR A 107 -2.51 8.65 10.79
C TYR A 107 -1.01 8.57 11.07
N LYS A 108 -0.45 9.68 11.54
CA LYS A 108 0.93 9.72 12.01
C LYS A 108 1.16 8.69 13.13
N THR A 109 2.35 8.11 13.17
CA THR A 109 2.74 7.19 14.24
C THR A 109 2.60 7.85 15.61
N GLY A 110 1.96 7.14 16.55
CA GLY A 110 1.71 7.63 17.92
C GLY A 110 0.41 8.41 18.08
N THR A 111 -0.41 8.55 17.03
CA THR A 111 -1.75 9.14 17.12
C THR A 111 -2.73 8.14 17.74
N SER A 112 -3.12 8.36 19.00
CA SER A 112 -4.17 7.62 19.70
C SER A 112 -5.58 8.12 19.33
N GLY A 113 -6.63 7.38 19.68
CA GLY A 113 -8.02 7.66 19.29
C GLY A 113 -8.47 9.12 19.47
N GLU A 114 -8.09 9.77 20.58
CA GLU A 114 -8.44 11.17 20.87
C GLU A 114 -7.68 12.19 20.01
N THR A 115 -6.52 11.81 19.46
CA THR A 115 -5.68 12.67 18.61
C THR A 115 -5.89 12.41 17.12
N ARG A 116 -6.80 11.50 16.73
CA ARG A 116 -7.15 11.22 15.33
C ARG A 116 -8.01 12.35 14.74
N THR A 117 -7.36 13.47 14.46
CA THR A 117 -7.91 14.62 13.75
C THR A 117 -7.45 14.63 12.30
N ASP A 118 -8.15 15.38 11.46
CA ASP A 118 -7.80 15.54 10.04
C ASP A 118 -6.37 16.08 9.84
N GLU A 119 -5.86 16.85 10.80
CA GLU A 119 -4.48 17.39 10.77
C GLU A 119 -3.40 16.30 10.87
N ASN A 120 -3.71 15.18 11.53
CA ASN A 120 -2.75 14.10 11.78
C ASN A 120 -2.77 13.00 10.70
N ILE A 121 -3.57 13.18 9.64
CA ILE A 121 -3.61 12.28 8.50
C ILE A 121 -2.36 12.49 7.64
N ILE A 122 -1.64 11.40 7.37
CA ILE A 122 -0.42 11.40 6.53
C ILE A 122 -0.62 10.67 5.19
N ARG A 123 -1.59 9.75 5.11
CA ARG A 123 -1.92 9.08 3.84
C ARG A 123 -3.41 8.88 3.66
N VAL A 124 -3.84 8.90 2.41
CA VAL A 124 -5.23 8.66 2.02
C VAL A 124 -5.25 7.75 0.81
N VAL A 125 -6.15 6.76 0.80
CA VAL A 125 -6.38 5.91 -0.37
C VAL A 125 -7.85 5.98 -0.77
N MET A 126 -8.10 6.29 -2.03
CA MET A 126 -9.42 6.25 -2.65
C MET A 126 -9.52 5.05 -3.58
N VAL A 127 -10.54 4.22 -3.34
CA VAL A 127 -10.88 3.08 -4.21
C VAL A 127 -12.16 3.44 -4.98
N ALA A 128 -12.03 3.52 -6.30
CA ALA A 128 -13.12 3.77 -7.22
C ALA A 128 -13.68 2.45 -7.76
N LYS A 129 -14.91 2.50 -8.29
CA LYS A 129 -15.51 1.34 -8.96
C LYS A 129 -14.67 0.92 -10.17
N LYS A 130 -14.63 -0.38 -10.44
CA LYS A 130 -13.97 -0.92 -11.63
C LYS A 130 -14.49 -0.23 -12.90
N GLY A 131 -13.57 0.13 -13.80
CA GLY A 131 -13.89 0.85 -15.05
C GLY A 131 -14.07 2.37 -14.89
N THR A 132 -13.97 2.92 -13.68
CA THR A 132 -13.96 4.39 -13.50
C THR A 132 -12.71 4.98 -14.16
N GLN A 133 -12.90 5.95 -15.05
CA GLN A 133 -11.80 6.65 -15.70
C GLN A 133 -11.13 7.65 -14.75
N PRO A 134 -9.80 7.83 -14.80
CA PRO A 134 -9.09 8.79 -13.94
C PRO A 134 -9.60 10.23 -14.06
N GLU A 135 -10.12 10.62 -15.21
CA GLU A 135 -10.64 11.96 -15.52
C GLU A 135 -12.05 12.19 -14.96
N ASN A 136 -12.67 11.18 -14.34
CA ASN A 136 -13.98 11.33 -13.72
C ASN A 136 -13.92 12.40 -12.61
N LYS A 137 -14.65 13.50 -12.78
CA LYS A 137 -14.66 14.66 -11.86
C LYS A 137 -14.99 14.31 -10.40
N ASN A 138 -15.72 13.22 -10.17
CA ASN A 138 -16.21 12.85 -8.84
C ASN A 138 -15.45 11.67 -8.21
N GLN A 139 -15.20 10.64 -9.00
CA GLN A 139 -14.63 9.37 -8.51
C GLN A 139 -13.25 9.09 -9.09
N GLY A 140 -12.73 9.97 -9.94
CA GLY A 140 -11.39 9.88 -10.51
C GLY A 140 -10.32 10.55 -9.65
N VAL A 141 -9.15 10.78 -10.25
CA VAL A 141 -7.97 11.36 -9.62
C VAL A 141 -8.22 12.77 -9.11
N GLU A 142 -9.06 13.55 -9.79
CA GLU A 142 -9.43 14.90 -9.33
C GLU A 142 -10.18 14.86 -7.99
N GLY A 143 -10.94 13.78 -7.73
CA GLY A 143 -11.56 13.56 -6.44
C GLY A 143 -10.54 13.40 -5.31
N LEU A 144 -9.43 12.68 -5.59
CA LEU A 144 -8.32 12.52 -4.66
C LEU A 144 -7.57 13.84 -4.44
N LYS A 145 -7.23 14.57 -5.51
CA LYS A 145 -6.52 15.86 -5.41
C LYS A 145 -7.29 16.85 -4.55
N ASN A 146 -8.61 16.94 -4.73
CA ASN A 146 -9.47 17.79 -3.92
C ASN A 146 -9.44 17.40 -2.44
N LEU A 147 -9.49 16.10 -2.13
CA LEU A 147 -9.40 15.61 -0.75
C LEU A 147 -8.02 15.90 -0.14
N LEU A 148 -6.94 15.69 -0.89
CA LEU A 148 -5.59 16.01 -0.46
C LEU A 148 -5.44 17.50 -0.17
N SER A 149 -5.93 18.38 -1.05
CA SER A 149 -5.90 19.82 -0.86
C SER A 149 -6.65 20.27 0.39
N TYR A 150 -7.82 19.67 0.66
CA TYR A 150 -8.58 19.95 1.88
C TYR A 150 -7.82 19.55 3.15
N LEU A 151 -7.27 18.33 3.20
CA LEU A 151 -6.55 17.82 4.37
C LEU A 151 -5.23 18.57 4.59
N ALA A 152 -4.52 18.90 3.52
CA ALA A 152 -3.32 19.74 3.55
C ALA A 152 -3.59 21.15 4.12
N GLN A 153 -4.79 21.70 3.96
CA GLN A 153 -5.17 22.97 4.59
C GLN A 153 -5.44 22.84 6.10
N GLN A 154 -5.85 21.65 6.57
CA GLN A 154 -6.03 21.40 8.00
C GLN A 154 -4.68 21.25 8.73
N GLN A 155 -3.61 20.89 8.00
CA GLN A 155 -2.30 20.74 8.63
C GLN A 155 -1.71 22.08 9.06
N SER A 156 -1.54 22.22 10.38
CA SER A 156 -0.91 23.39 11.01
C SER A 156 0.58 23.56 10.66
N SER A 157 1.25 22.48 10.25
CA SER A 157 2.69 22.48 9.91
C SER A 157 2.99 23.26 8.63
N SER A 158 4.14 23.94 8.60
CA SER A 158 4.67 24.57 7.38
C SER A 158 5.09 23.54 6.33
N VAL A 159 5.52 22.35 6.78
CA VAL A 159 5.88 21.22 5.91
C VAL A 159 4.72 20.24 5.90
N ILE A 160 4.22 19.93 4.72
CA ILE A 160 3.08 19.03 4.50
C ILE A 160 3.62 17.65 4.13
N ASN A 161 3.27 16.65 4.94
CA ASN A 161 3.61 15.24 4.72
C ASN A 161 2.33 14.46 4.45
N LEU A 162 1.66 14.77 3.34
CA LEU A 162 0.39 14.17 2.96
C LEU A 162 0.48 13.52 1.58
N TYR A 163 0.23 12.21 1.56
CA TYR A 163 0.29 11.39 0.36
C TYR A 163 -1.08 10.76 0.05
N GLY A 164 -1.40 10.64 -1.23
CA GLY A 164 -2.66 10.07 -1.70
C GLY A 164 -2.45 8.97 -2.74
N ALA A 165 -3.25 7.92 -2.67
CA ALA A 165 -3.35 6.93 -3.74
C ALA A 165 -4.78 6.85 -4.26
N TRP A 166 -4.92 6.70 -5.57
CA TRP A 166 -6.18 6.42 -6.22
C TRP A 166 -6.07 5.12 -7.01
N THR A 167 -7.06 4.25 -6.89
CA THR A 167 -7.14 3.04 -7.70
C THR A 167 -8.58 2.67 -8.05
N ASN A 168 -8.77 2.08 -9.23
CA ASN A 168 -10.01 1.42 -9.64
C ASN A 168 -9.84 -0.10 -9.80
N GLY A 169 -8.73 -0.65 -9.27
CA GLY A 169 -8.30 -2.04 -9.45
C GLY A 169 -7.41 -2.29 -10.66
N ASP A 170 -7.59 -1.52 -11.74
CA ASP A 170 -6.79 -1.65 -12.97
C ASP A 170 -5.62 -0.66 -13.02
N ARG A 171 -5.84 0.58 -12.58
CA ARG A 171 -4.82 1.62 -12.46
C ARG A 171 -4.58 1.95 -11.00
N LEU A 172 -3.34 2.33 -10.68
CA LEU A 172 -2.93 2.85 -9.38
C LEU A 172 -2.11 4.11 -9.65
N ALA A 173 -2.46 5.21 -8.98
CA ALA A 173 -1.79 6.48 -9.13
C ALA A 173 -1.50 7.08 -7.75
N PHE A 174 -0.30 7.65 -7.59
CA PHE A 174 0.18 8.21 -6.34
C PHE A 174 0.36 9.72 -6.47
N PHE A 175 0.04 10.45 -5.41
CA PHE A 175 0.14 11.91 -5.36
C PHE A 175 0.69 12.36 -4.01
N ARG A 176 1.38 13.50 -4.00
CA ARG A 176 1.70 14.27 -2.79
C ARG A 176 1.00 15.61 -2.85
N ALA A 177 0.50 16.08 -1.70
CA ALA A 177 0.17 17.49 -1.51
C ALA A 177 1.34 18.20 -0.83
N PHE A 178 1.66 19.40 -1.31
CA PHE A 178 2.70 20.23 -0.74
C PHE A 178 2.29 21.71 -0.76
N ARG A 179 2.87 22.51 0.14
CA ARG A 179 2.69 23.96 0.14
C ARG A 179 3.76 24.57 -0.75
N ASN A 180 3.36 25.23 -1.83
CA ASN A 180 4.32 25.87 -2.73
C ASN A 180 4.99 27.05 -2.01
N PRO A 181 6.33 27.08 -1.91
CA PRO A 181 7.04 28.08 -1.13
C PRO A 181 6.91 29.50 -1.70
N ARG A 182 6.58 29.66 -2.99
CA ARG A 182 6.50 30.96 -3.67
C ARG A 182 5.17 31.67 -3.45
N ASN A 183 4.07 30.93 -3.55
CA ASN A 183 2.71 31.49 -3.53
C ASN A 183 1.90 31.06 -2.30
N GLN A 184 2.44 30.16 -1.46
CA GLN A 184 1.82 29.57 -0.26
C GLN A 184 0.55 28.75 -0.53
N PHE A 185 0.18 28.52 -1.80
CA PHE A 185 -0.95 27.68 -2.16
C PHE A 185 -0.61 26.19 -2.01
N ILE A 186 -1.64 25.39 -1.77
CA ILE A 186 -1.52 23.93 -1.77
C ILE A 186 -1.57 23.46 -3.22
N GLU A 187 -0.55 22.70 -3.60
CA GLU A 187 -0.44 22.07 -4.92
C GLU A 187 -0.29 20.56 -4.75
N THR A 188 -0.67 19.82 -5.80
CA THR A 188 -0.51 18.37 -5.83
C THR A 188 0.40 17.97 -6.97
N GLU A 189 1.28 17.00 -6.72
CA GLU A 189 2.14 16.41 -7.73
C GLU A 189 1.97 14.89 -7.79
N GLU A 190 2.13 14.33 -8.98
CA GLU A 190 2.10 12.88 -9.19
C GLU A 190 3.45 12.26 -8.85
N LEU A 191 3.42 11.18 -8.09
CA LEU A 191 4.55 10.38 -7.64
C LEU A 191 4.60 9.02 -8.35
N THR A 192 5.76 8.37 -8.29
CA THR A 192 5.93 6.98 -8.73
C THR A 192 5.37 5.99 -7.71
N ASP A 193 5.55 6.27 -6.42
CA ASP A 193 5.14 5.41 -5.31
C ASP A 193 5.04 6.23 -4.00
N PHE A 194 4.55 5.61 -2.93
CA PHE A 194 4.65 6.15 -1.58
C PHE A 194 6.04 5.92 -0.95
N PRO A 195 6.55 6.88 -0.15
CA PRO A 195 7.68 6.61 0.76
C PRO A 195 7.23 5.66 1.88
N ALA A 196 8.13 5.00 2.60
CA ALA A 196 7.80 4.33 3.85
C ALA A 196 7.63 5.36 5.00
N PRO A 197 7.04 5.02 6.16
CA PRO A 197 6.91 5.94 7.29
C PRO A 197 8.24 6.48 7.83
N ASP A 198 9.30 5.69 7.73
CA ASP A 198 10.67 5.97 8.18
C ASP A 198 11.56 6.53 7.05
N GLU A 199 10.95 6.90 5.92
CA GLU A 199 11.64 7.25 4.69
C GLU A 199 11.16 8.60 4.15
N SER A 200 12.08 9.41 3.65
CA SER A 200 11.80 10.66 2.94
C SER A 200 11.42 10.43 1.47
N LEU A 201 10.86 11.45 0.81
CA LEU A 201 10.59 11.36 -0.62
C LEU A 201 11.89 11.33 -1.43
N GLU A 202 12.89 12.07 -0.98
CA GLU A 202 14.21 12.15 -1.62
C GLU A 202 14.93 10.80 -1.58
N GLU A 203 14.85 10.07 -0.46
CA GLU A 203 15.38 8.70 -0.35
C GLU A 203 14.63 7.71 -1.25
N LEU A 204 13.31 7.86 -1.41
CA LEU A 204 12.52 7.02 -2.31
C LEU A 204 12.96 7.17 -3.77
N GLU A 205 13.30 8.39 -4.17
CA GLU A 205 13.73 8.73 -5.53
C GLU A 205 15.23 8.51 -5.77
N ASP A 206 16.00 8.14 -4.74
CA ASP A 206 17.43 7.84 -4.88
C ASP A 206 17.66 6.53 -5.66
N ALA A 207 18.46 6.63 -6.72
CA ALA A 207 18.93 5.50 -7.51
C ALA A 207 19.64 4.45 -6.66
N ASN A 208 20.33 4.87 -5.61
CA ASN A 208 21.13 4.02 -4.72
C ASN A 208 20.35 3.46 -3.53
N ARG A 209 19.06 3.81 -3.39
CA ARG A 209 18.19 3.39 -2.29
C ARG A 209 18.23 1.88 -2.06
N ARG A 210 18.71 1.43 -0.89
CA ARG A 210 18.72 0.04 -0.43
C ARG A 210 18.32 -0.03 1.05
N PRO A 211 17.60 -1.08 1.51
CA PRO A 211 17.09 -2.24 0.77
C PRO A 211 15.79 -1.96 -0.01
N LEU A 212 15.51 -2.78 -1.03
CA LEU A 212 14.22 -2.79 -1.71
C LEU A 212 13.13 -3.37 -0.79
N ARG A 213 11.87 -3.07 -1.11
CA ARG A 213 10.71 -3.63 -0.37
C ARG A 213 10.35 -4.98 -0.96
N ILE A 214 9.97 -5.91 -0.10
CA ILE A 214 9.40 -7.19 -0.54
C ILE A 214 7.94 -6.94 -0.88
N ALA A 215 7.62 -6.99 -2.17
CA ALA A 215 6.26 -6.76 -2.66
C ALA A 215 5.30 -7.87 -2.19
N THR A 216 4.04 -7.49 -1.92
CA THR A 216 2.97 -8.49 -1.78
C THR A 216 2.63 -9.10 -3.15
N LYS A 217 2.02 -10.29 -3.15
CA LYS A 217 1.62 -10.97 -4.39
C LYS A 217 0.73 -10.06 -5.25
N GLU A 218 -0.24 -9.41 -4.64
CA GLU A 218 -1.21 -8.56 -5.33
C GLU A 218 -0.59 -7.24 -5.81
N SER A 219 0.33 -6.66 -5.04
CA SER A 219 1.14 -5.50 -5.46
C SER A 219 1.97 -5.83 -6.70
N LEU A 220 2.71 -6.94 -6.67
CA LEU A 220 3.55 -7.40 -7.78
C LEU A 220 2.73 -7.72 -9.03
N LEU A 221 1.60 -8.42 -8.87
CA LEU A 221 0.71 -8.75 -9.99
C LEU A 221 0.15 -7.48 -10.65
N ARG A 222 -0.21 -6.47 -9.85
CA ARG A 222 -0.69 -5.17 -10.35
C ARG A 222 0.40 -4.45 -11.14
N ALA A 223 1.64 -4.47 -10.66
CA ALA A 223 2.79 -3.89 -11.37
C ALA A 223 3.05 -4.59 -12.71
N PHE A 224 3.04 -5.93 -12.75
CA PHE A 224 3.20 -6.70 -13.98
C PHE A 224 2.08 -6.43 -14.99
N LYS A 225 0.83 -6.41 -14.53
CA LYS A 225 -0.31 -6.09 -15.39
C LYS A 225 -0.21 -4.67 -15.94
N SER A 226 0.10 -3.68 -15.11
CA SER A 226 0.27 -2.29 -15.55
C SER A 226 1.39 -2.15 -16.59
N ALA A 227 2.53 -2.81 -16.39
CA ALA A 227 3.63 -2.81 -17.34
C ALA A 227 3.24 -3.50 -18.67
N HIS A 228 2.57 -4.64 -18.60
CA HIS A 228 2.05 -5.34 -19.77
C HIS A 228 1.08 -4.46 -20.56
N ASP A 229 0.09 -3.89 -19.89
CA ASP A 229 -0.95 -3.07 -20.51
C ASP A 229 -0.37 -1.80 -21.15
N TYR A 230 0.68 -1.23 -20.55
CA TYR A 230 1.43 -0.13 -21.13
C TYR A 230 2.16 -0.54 -22.43
N LEU A 231 2.87 -1.67 -22.43
CA LEU A 231 3.57 -2.17 -23.62
C LEU A 231 2.59 -2.54 -24.75
N TYR A 232 1.49 -3.19 -24.41
CA TYR A 232 0.47 -3.59 -25.36
C TYR A 232 -0.28 -2.38 -25.94
N GLY A 233 -0.77 -1.49 -25.06
CA GLY A 233 -1.65 -0.38 -25.43
C GLY A 233 -0.93 0.83 -26.01
N ASN A 234 0.17 1.28 -25.39
CA ASN A 234 0.81 2.54 -25.78
C ASN A 234 1.88 2.37 -26.87
N GLN A 235 2.47 1.18 -27.01
CA GLN A 235 3.49 0.90 -28.04
C GLN A 235 2.95 0.10 -29.23
N SER A 236 1.64 -0.17 -29.28
CA SER A 236 0.98 -0.98 -30.33
C SER A 236 1.69 -2.32 -30.58
N MET A 237 2.26 -2.92 -29.53
CA MET A 237 2.93 -4.21 -29.65
C MET A 237 1.89 -5.33 -29.73
N ARG A 238 2.15 -6.34 -30.58
CA ARG A 238 1.37 -7.58 -30.56
C ARG A 238 1.51 -8.25 -29.18
N GLY A 239 0.45 -8.91 -28.70
CA GLY A 239 0.42 -9.52 -27.36
C GLY A 239 1.64 -10.39 -27.06
N ASP A 240 1.98 -11.30 -27.97
CA ASP A 240 3.15 -12.18 -27.82
C ASP A 240 4.46 -11.39 -27.65
N ARG A 241 4.61 -10.29 -28.40
CA ARG A 241 5.80 -9.43 -28.30
C ARG A 241 5.83 -8.70 -26.95
N ALA A 242 4.71 -8.13 -26.52
CA ALA A 242 4.61 -7.43 -25.24
C ALA A 242 4.95 -8.36 -24.06
N PHE A 243 4.46 -9.60 -24.10
CA PHE A 243 4.79 -10.64 -23.11
C PHE A 243 6.30 -10.90 -23.04
N TRP A 244 6.97 -11.19 -24.18
CA TRP A 244 8.41 -11.44 -24.19
C TRP A 244 9.24 -10.23 -23.73
N GLN A 245 8.83 -9.01 -24.09
CA GLN A 245 9.51 -7.80 -23.61
C GLN A 245 9.34 -7.62 -22.10
N LEU A 246 8.14 -7.84 -21.56
CA LEU A 246 7.93 -7.81 -20.12
C LEU A 246 8.75 -8.89 -19.39
N LEU A 247 8.81 -10.10 -19.94
CA LEU A 247 9.60 -11.19 -19.36
C LEU A 247 11.08 -10.85 -19.31
N ASN A 248 11.62 -10.27 -20.39
CA ASN A 248 13.01 -9.78 -20.42
C ASN A 248 13.24 -8.69 -19.37
N LEU A 249 12.32 -7.73 -19.23
CA LEU A 249 12.41 -6.68 -18.21
C LEU A 249 12.42 -7.25 -16.78
N ILE A 250 11.60 -8.27 -16.50
CA ILE A 250 11.58 -8.95 -15.22
C ILE A 250 12.93 -9.60 -14.93
N PHE A 251 13.51 -10.34 -15.88
CA PHE A 251 14.84 -10.94 -15.69
C PHE A 251 15.94 -9.89 -15.52
N CYS A 252 15.90 -8.79 -16.27
CA CYS A 252 16.82 -7.67 -16.07
C CYS A 252 16.69 -7.10 -14.65
N LYS A 253 15.47 -6.95 -14.13
CA LYS A 253 15.25 -6.48 -12.75
C LYS A 253 15.74 -7.48 -11.70
N ILE A 254 15.45 -8.77 -11.85
CA ILE A 254 15.98 -9.80 -10.94
C ILE A 254 17.52 -9.77 -10.91
N LEU A 255 18.15 -9.66 -12.09
CA LEU A 255 19.61 -9.57 -12.19
C LEU A 255 20.14 -8.29 -11.52
N ASP A 256 19.50 -7.14 -11.74
CA ASP A 256 19.84 -5.85 -11.13
C ASP A 256 19.74 -5.89 -9.60
N GLU A 257 18.73 -6.57 -9.06
CA GLU A 257 18.52 -6.74 -7.61
C GLU A 257 19.55 -7.68 -6.95
N GLN A 258 20.03 -8.69 -7.68
CA GLN A 258 21.09 -9.59 -7.20
C GLN A 258 22.48 -8.94 -7.18
N GLN A 259 22.68 -7.83 -7.92
CA GLN A 259 23.96 -7.16 -8.01
C GLN A 259 24.15 -6.08 -6.93
N SER A 260 25.41 -5.82 -6.57
CA SER A 260 25.77 -4.79 -5.59
C SER A 260 25.59 -3.35 -6.09
N LEU A 261 25.37 -3.15 -7.40
CA LEU A 261 25.14 -1.86 -8.03
C LEU A 261 23.92 -1.96 -8.94
N ARG A 262 23.03 -0.96 -8.91
CA ARG A 262 21.91 -0.89 -9.88
C ARG A 262 22.46 -0.39 -11.21
N LEU A 263 22.51 -1.26 -12.20
CA LEU A 263 22.81 -0.90 -13.58
C LEU A 263 21.56 -0.37 -14.30
N PHE A 264 20.36 -0.66 -13.77
CA PHE A 264 19.10 -0.28 -14.39
C PHE A 264 18.14 0.44 -13.42
N PHE A 265 18.30 1.75 -13.29
CA PHE A 265 17.41 2.64 -12.56
C PHE A 265 16.57 3.51 -13.50
N CYS A 266 15.25 3.47 -13.34
CA CYS A 266 14.33 4.39 -13.98
C CYS A 266 13.73 5.30 -12.90
N GLY A 267 14.55 6.17 -12.34
CA GLY A 267 14.05 7.32 -11.57
C GLY A 267 13.44 8.32 -12.53
N GLY A 268 12.36 8.98 -12.12
CA GLY A 268 11.79 10.05 -12.90
C GLY A 268 12.78 11.22 -12.98
N ASP A 269 13.60 11.27 -14.02
CA ASP A 269 14.41 12.45 -14.32
C ASP A 269 13.50 13.56 -14.89
N ARG A 270 12.58 14.05 -14.06
CA ARG A 270 11.81 15.28 -14.34
C ARG A 270 12.69 16.53 -14.18
N GLY A 271 13.92 16.38 -13.70
CA GLY A 271 14.92 17.44 -13.58
C GLY A 271 15.55 17.84 -14.92
N GLU A 272 15.84 16.86 -15.80
CA GLU A 272 16.42 17.14 -17.12
C GLU A 272 15.44 17.80 -18.10
N TYR A 273 14.15 17.44 -18.06
CA TYR A 273 13.14 18.06 -18.93
C TYR A 273 12.96 19.56 -18.66
N ARG A 274 13.11 20.01 -17.40
CA ARG A 274 12.94 21.43 -17.02
C ARG A 274 14.15 22.29 -17.41
N ARG A 275 15.37 21.73 -17.38
CA ARG A 275 16.59 22.46 -17.78
C ARG A 275 16.65 22.71 -19.29
N ARG A 276 16.26 21.73 -20.12
CA ARG A 276 16.21 21.93 -21.59
C ARG A 276 15.14 22.93 -22.05
N ALA A 277 14.02 23.04 -21.31
CA ALA A 277 12.98 24.02 -21.63
C ALA A 277 13.38 25.48 -21.27
N GLN A 278 14.34 25.68 -20.35
CA GLN A 278 14.81 27.01 -19.93
C GLN A 278 16.06 27.48 -20.68
N THR A 279 16.88 26.58 -21.22
CA THR A 279 18.09 26.95 -21.97
C THR A 279 17.88 27.10 -23.49
N GLY A 280 16.65 26.88 -23.99
CA GLY A 280 16.30 27.04 -25.42
C GLY A 280 15.90 28.46 -25.84
N GLY A 281 16.09 29.48 -25.00
CA GLY A 281 15.73 30.86 -25.28
C GLY A 281 16.95 31.77 -25.38
N ARG A 282 17.23 32.22 -26.62
CA ARG A 282 18.18 33.27 -27.04
C ARG A 282 19.68 32.95 -26.98
N ALA A 283 20.26 32.80 -28.15
CA ALA A 283 21.45 33.54 -28.54
C ALA A 283 21.18 34.13 -29.94
N ASP A 284 21.46 35.43 -30.09
CA ASP A 284 21.47 36.16 -31.36
C ASP A 284 22.46 35.56 -32.38
#